data_AF-A0A2X3HGM4-F1
#
_entry.id   AF-A0A2X3HGM4-F1
#
_cell.length_a   1.000
_cell.length_b   1.000
_cell.length_c   1.000
_cell.angle_alpha   90.00
_cell.angle_beta   90.00
_cell.angle_gamma   90.00
#
_symmetry.space_group_name_H-M   'P 1'
#
loop_
_entity.id
_entity.type
_entity.pdbx_description
1 polymer ?
#
loop_
_entity_poly.entity_id
_entity_poly.type
_entity_poly.pdbx_seq_one_letter_code
_entity_poly.pdbx_strand_id
1 'polypeptide(L)'
;MSASTTSGHLARLLSNGLVVCLAQGRHRYYRLAGSHIAGLLENLMGVSMQAHKTLLPSTPVNLRYARTCYDHLAGELAVNIYEYMLREKWLAADGLALTSAGKTQLERLGAVLNARPRRKPCCPCLDWSERRFHLGGDAGSALMTLFQQKGWITRAPGYREVQVTDSGKAALSRLFNLKVRG
;
A
#
# COMPACT_ATOMS: atom_id res chain seq x y z
N MET A 1 -5.15 21.49 14.51
CA MET A 1 -5.30 20.49 15.60
C MET A 1 -4.06 20.58 16.48
N SER A 2 -4.24 20.86 17.77
CA SER A 2 -3.15 21.12 18.73
C SER A 2 -2.37 19.85 19.08
N ALA A 3 -1.10 20.01 19.45
CA ALA A 3 -0.10 18.96 19.63
C ALA A 3 -0.21 18.16 20.96
N SER A 4 -1.40 17.89 21.49
CA SER A 4 -1.58 17.24 22.80
C SER A 4 -2.51 16.01 22.87
N THR A 5 -2.97 15.47 21.74
CA THR A 5 -3.88 14.28 21.74
C THR A 5 -3.20 12.97 21.34
N THR A 6 -2.18 13.02 20.47
CA THR A 6 -1.55 11.80 19.94
C THR A 6 -0.77 11.02 20.99
N SER A 7 -0.03 11.71 21.87
CA SER A 7 0.72 11.05 22.96
C SER A 7 -0.21 10.34 23.95
N GLY A 8 -1.39 10.93 24.23
CA GLY A 8 -2.41 10.32 25.09
C GLY A 8 -3.05 9.08 24.47
N HIS A 9 -3.38 9.13 23.17
CA HIS A 9 -3.87 7.94 22.46
C HIS A 9 -2.81 6.84 22.39
N LEU A 10 -1.55 7.16 22.11
CA LEU A 10 -0.46 6.18 22.08
C LEU A 10 -0.23 5.55 23.46
N ALA A 11 -0.32 6.33 24.54
CA ALA A 11 -0.25 5.79 25.90
C ALA A 11 -1.39 4.80 26.19
N ARG A 12 -2.62 5.11 25.76
CA ARG A 12 -3.77 4.19 25.89
C ARG A 12 -3.61 2.94 25.05
N LEU A 13 -3.14 3.06 23.81
CA LEU A 13 -2.89 1.89 22.96
C LEU A 13 -1.77 1.01 23.52
N LEU A 14 -0.74 1.62 24.10
CA LEU A 14 0.37 0.92 24.76
C LEU A 14 -0.11 0.21 26.03
N SER A 15 -0.90 0.89 26.88
CA SER A 15 -1.41 0.31 28.13
C SER A 15 -2.40 -0.84 27.90
N ASN A 16 -3.08 -0.85 26.75
CA ASN A 16 -4.00 -1.91 26.35
C ASN A 16 -3.34 -2.96 25.45
N GLY A 17 -2.01 -2.95 25.30
CA GLY A 17 -1.27 -3.97 24.57
C GLY A 17 -1.51 -4.01 23.05
N LEU A 18 -2.05 -2.93 22.47
CA LEU A 18 -2.33 -2.85 21.03
C LEU A 18 -1.10 -2.41 20.22
N VAL A 19 -0.23 -1.62 20.84
CA VAL A 19 1.06 -1.19 20.28
C VAL A 19 2.17 -1.47 21.28
N VAL A 20 3.40 -1.56 20.79
CA VAL A 20 4.63 -1.59 21.60
C VAL A 20 5.50 -0.40 21.23
N CYS A 21 6.19 0.15 22.23
CA CYS A 21 7.08 1.30 22.07
C CYS A 21 8.54 0.86 22.09
N LEU A 22 9.31 1.30 21.11
CA LEU A 22 10.77 1.21 21.06
C LEU A 22 11.33 2.60 21.29
N ALA A 23 12.04 2.79 22.41
CA ALA A 23 12.74 4.03 22.69
C ALA A 23 14.09 4.03 21.95
N GLN A 24 14.31 5.01 21.09
CA GLN A 24 15.58 5.21 20.39
C GLN A 24 15.97 6.69 20.46
N GLY A 25 16.88 6.99 21.39
CA GLY A 25 17.32 8.37 21.65
C GLY A 25 16.16 9.27 22.03
N ARG A 26 16.03 10.41 21.34
CA ARG A 26 14.95 11.40 21.56
C ARG A 26 13.61 11.00 20.95
N HIS A 27 13.57 9.93 20.16
CA HIS A 27 12.36 9.50 19.45
C HIS A 27 11.79 8.22 20.04
N ARG A 28 10.45 8.14 20.05
CA ARG A 28 9.70 6.94 20.44
C ARG A 28 9.01 6.38 19.21
N TYR A 29 9.39 5.18 18.82
CA TYR A 29 8.80 4.46 17.70
C TYR A 29 7.73 3.51 18.22
N TYR A 30 6.54 3.53 17.64
CA TYR A 30 5.45 2.63 18.01
C TYR A 30 5.19 1.67 16.86
N ARG A 31 5.03 0.38 17.16
CA ARG A 31 4.57 -0.64 16.21
C ARG A 31 3.39 -1.40 16.79
N LEU A 32 2.59 -2.04 15.95
CA LEU A 32 1.56 -2.97 16.43
C LEU A 32 2.21 -4.07 17.29
N ALA A 33 1.51 -4.45 18.36
CA ALA A 33 2.03 -5.43 19.30
C ALA A 33 2.31 -6.79 18.63
N GLY A 34 1.47 -7.18 17.66
CA GLY A 34 1.71 -8.36 16.85
C GLY A 34 0.75 -8.47 15.65
N SER A 35 0.92 -9.53 14.87
CA SER A 35 0.11 -9.85 13.69
C SER A 35 -1.38 -10.04 13.99
N HIS A 36 -1.72 -10.49 15.19
CA HIS A 36 -3.12 -10.64 15.63
C HIS A 36 -3.86 -9.29 15.72
N ILE A 37 -3.19 -8.22 16.16
CA ILE A 37 -3.77 -6.86 16.16
C ILE A 37 -3.91 -6.33 14.73
N ALA A 38 -2.94 -6.62 13.86
CA ALA A 38 -3.05 -6.27 12.44
C ALA A 38 -4.26 -6.96 11.80
N GLY A 39 -4.46 -8.26 12.03
CA GLY A 39 -5.61 -9.01 11.52
C GLY A 39 -6.96 -8.53 12.07
N LEU A 40 -7.01 -8.12 13.34
CA LEU A 40 -8.21 -7.52 13.94
C LEU A 40 -8.58 -6.19 13.24
N LEU A 41 -7.59 -5.32 13.00
CA LEU A 41 -7.80 -4.07 12.28
C LEU A 41 -8.25 -4.33 10.83
N GLU A 42 -7.66 -5.32 10.16
CA GLU A 42 -8.08 -5.75 8.82
C GLU A 42 -9.56 -6.20 8.80
N ASN A 43 -9.99 -6.98 9.78
CA ASN A 43 -11.37 -7.44 9.90
C ASN A 43 -12.35 -6.29 10.20
N LEU A 44 -12.00 -5.40 11.13
CA LEU A 44 -12.80 -4.22 11.47
C LEU A 44 -12.97 -3.28 10.27
N MET A 45 -11.91 -3.11 9.47
CA MET A 45 -11.98 -2.38 8.21
C MET A 45 -12.99 -3.04 7.26
N GLY A 46 -13.03 -4.37 7.16
CA GLY A 46 -14.03 -5.09 6.36
C GLY A 46 -15.48 -4.87 6.82
N VAL A 47 -15.74 -4.80 8.14
CA VAL A 47 -17.09 -4.61 8.70
C VAL A 47 -17.60 -3.18 8.53
N SER A 48 -16.74 -2.17 8.75
CA SER A 48 -17.08 -0.76 8.55
C SER A 48 -17.56 -0.45 7.12
N MET A 49 -17.32 -1.35 6.16
CA MET A 49 -17.65 -1.15 4.75
C MET A 49 -19.12 -1.35 4.43
N GLN A 50 -19.84 -2.15 5.24
CA GLN A 50 -21.27 -2.44 5.03
C GLN A 50 -22.19 -1.31 5.52
N ALA A 51 -21.69 -0.43 6.40
CA ALA A 51 -22.46 0.65 6.98
C ALA A 51 -22.08 2.03 6.38
N HIS A 52 -23.02 2.59 5.61
CA HIS A 52 -23.25 4.03 5.39
C HIS A 52 -22.48 4.89 4.35
N LYS A 53 -23.34 5.67 3.66
CA LYS A 53 -23.27 7.03 3.06
C LYS A 53 -21.90 7.64 2.72
N THR A 54 -21.82 8.15 1.50
CA THR A 54 -20.76 8.99 0.91
C THR A 54 -20.37 10.17 1.81
N LEU A 55 -19.40 9.95 2.70
CA LEU A 55 -18.64 11.02 3.33
C LEU A 55 -17.64 11.55 2.29
N LEU A 56 -17.63 12.87 2.07
CA LEU A 56 -16.62 13.52 1.24
C LEU A 56 -15.23 13.27 1.85
N PRO A 57 -14.27 12.67 1.13
CA PRO A 57 -12.96 12.37 1.70
C PRO A 57 -12.22 13.67 2.04
N SER A 58 -11.94 13.90 3.32
CA SER A 58 -11.08 15.01 3.79
C SER A 58 -9.59 14.82 3.46
N THR A 59 -9.24 13.72 2.77
CA THR A 59 -7.86 13.40 2.44
C THR A 59 -7.39 14.23 1.25
N PRO A 60 -6.21 14.86 1.33
CA PRO A 60 -5.62 15.60 0.21
C PRO A 60 -5.57 14.76 -1.08
N VAL A 61 -5.86 15.41 -2.22
CA VAL A 61 -5.99 14.74 -3.53
C VAL A 61 -4.72 13.97 -3.92
N ASN A 62 -3.55 14.57 -3.69
CA ASN A 62 -2.25 13.95 -3.91
C ASN A 62 -2.07 12.63 -3.11
N LEU A 63 -2.47 12.61 -1.83
CA LEU A 63 -2.39 11.39 -1.01
C LEU A 63 -3.43 10.33 -1.41
N ARG A 64 -4.56 10.74 -1.98
CA ARG A 64 -5.54 9.80 -2.55
C ARG A 64 -5.02 9.19 -3.85
N TYR A 65 -4.33 10.00 -4.66
CA TYR A 65 -3.84 9.59 -5.96
C TYR A 65 -2.75 8.51 -5.88
N ALA A 66 -1.66 8.80 -5.16
CA ALA A 66 -0.55 7.87 -5.01
C ALA A 66 0.19 8.11 -3.68
N ARG A 67 0.41 7.03 -2.93
CA ARG A 67 1.12 7.06 -1.65
C ARG A 67 1.74 5.71 -1.31
N THR A 68 2.48 5.65 -0.22
CA THR A 68 2.91 4.38 0.37
C THR A 68 1.88 3.85 1.38
N CYS A 69 1.53 2.57 1.25
CA CYS A 69 0.96 1.76 2.31
C CYS A 69 2.09 0.88 2.85
N TYR A 70 2.67 1.30 3.98
CA TYR A 70 3.92 0.72 4.49
C TYR A 70 5.05 0.76 3.46
N ASP A 71 5.32 -0.36 2.81
CA ASP A 71 6.41 -0.57 1.86
C ASP A 71 5.96 -0.85 0.42
N HIS A 72 4.67 -0.71 0.13
CA HIS A 72 4.10 -0.87 -1.20
C HIS A 72 3.23 0.33 -1.62
N LEU A 73 2.90 0.41 -2.90
CA LEU A 73 2.12 1.51 -3.48
C LEU A 73 0.64 1.37 -3.12
N ALA A 74 -0.01 2.50 -2.84
CA ALA A 74 -1.43 2.62 -2.53
C ALA A 74 -2.02 3.91 -3.14
N GLY A 75 -3.33 4.09 -3.02
CA GLY A 75 -4.08 5.14 -3.69
C GLY A 75 -4.66 4.70 -5.03
N GLU A 76 -5.37 5.61 -5.69
CA GLU A 76 -6.05 5.41 -6.98
C GLU A 76 -5.14 4.73 -8.01
N LEU A 77 -3.89 5.19 -8.13
CA LEU A 77 -2.92 4.61 -9.05
C LEU A 77 -2.66 3.13 -8.77
N ALA A 78 -2.43 2.77 -7.51
CA ALA A 78 -2.11 1.40 -7.13
C ALA A 78 -3.29 0.45 -7.34
N VAL A 79 -4.50 0.95 -7.06
CA VAL A 79 -5.74 0.21 -7.30
C VAL A 79 -5.94 -0.05 -8.78
N ASN A 80 -5.72 0.96 -9.63
CA ASN A 80 -5.87 0.80 -11.08
C ASN A 80 -4.82 -0.16 -11.67
N ILE A 81 -3.59 -0.17 -11.15
CA ILE A 81 -2.56 -1.17 -11.49
C ILE A 81 -3.03 -2.57 -11.08
N TYR A 82 -3.57 -2.71 -9.87
CA TYR A 82 -4.04 -3.99 -9.36
C TYR A 82 -5.19 -4.56 -10.18
N GLU A 83 -6.15 -3.72 -10.59
CA GLU A 83 -7.24 -4.15 -11.47
C GLU A 83 -6.77 -4.54 -12.87
N TYR A 84 -5.78 -3.83 -13.42
CA TYR A 84 -5.11 -4.26 -14.64
C TYR A 84 -4.54 -5.67 -14.47
N MET A 85 -3.80 -5.91 -13.39
CA MET A 85 -3.18 -7.21 -13.12
C MET A 85 -4.21 -8.34 -12.94
N LEU A 86 -5.38 -8.06 -12.35
CA LEU A 86 -6.48 -9.03 -12.27
C LEU A 86 -7.07 -9.31 -13.66
N ARG A 87 -7.37 -8.27 -14.44
CA ARG A 87 -7.96 -8.40 -15.78
C ARG A 87 -7.05 -9.18 -16.73
N GLU A 88 -5.74 -8.91 -16.68
CA GLU A 88 -4.74 -9.61 -17.50
C GLU A 88 -4.32 -10.97 -16.90
N LYS A 89 -4.96 -11.42 -15.82
CA LYS A 89 -4.70 -12.70 -15.14
C LYS A 89 -3.26 -12.86 -14.64
N TRP A 90 -2.61 -11.75 -14.27
CA TRP A 90 -1.32 -11.78 -13.57
C TRP A 90 -1.51 -12.21 -12.12
N LEU A 91 -2.71 -11.97 -11.58
CA LEU A 91 -3.15 -12.40 -10.27
C LEU A 91 -4.20 -13.50 -10.39
N ALA A 92 -4.26 -14.38 -9.40
CA ALA A 92 -5.41 -15.25 -9.19
C ALA A 92 -6.67 -14.40 -8.97
N ALA A 93 -7.85 -14.96 -9.25
CA ALA A 93 -9.12 -14.22 -9.18
C ALA A 93 -9.41 -13.63 -7.79
N ASP A 94 -8.93 -14.27 -6.73
CA ASP A 94 -9.03 -13.80 -5.34
C ASP A 94 -7.92 -12.82 -4.92
N GLY A 95 -6.94 -12.57 -5.80
CA GLY A 95 -5.79 -11.71 -5.52
C GLY A 95 -4.74 -12.28 -4.57
N LEU A 96 -4.91 -13.52 -4.09
CA LEU A 96 -4.06 -14.11 -3.06
C LEU A 96 -2.74 -14.65 -3.61
N ALA A 97 -2.61 -14.78 -4.92
CA ALA A 97 -1.41 -15.30 -5.57
C ALA A 97 -1.11 -14.62 -6.91
N LEU A 98 0.17 -14.57 -7.27
CA LEU A 98 0.61 -14.33 -8.65
C LEU A 98 0.48 -15.63 -9.45
N THR A 99 -0.09 -15.53 -10.65
CA THR A 99 -0.09 -16.63 -11.63
C THR A 99 1.32 -16.81 -12.23
N SER A 100 1.58 -17.93 -12.90
CA SER A 100 2.85 -18.13 -13.63
C SER A 100 3.08 -17.06 -14.69
N ALA A 101 2.00 -16.60 -15.35
CA ALA A 101 2.05 -15.49 -16.30
C ALA A 101 2.42 -14.18 -15.59
N GLY A 102 1.77 -13.88 -14.45
CA GLY A 102 2.05 -12.67 -13.68
C GLY A 102 3.49 -12.60 -13.15
N LYS A 103 4.03 -13.71 -12.65
CA LYS A 103 5.44 -13.80 -12.23
C LYS A 103 6.38 -13.46 -13.38
N THR A 104 6.20 -14.14 -14.52
CA THR A 104 6.99 -13.91 -15.74
C THR A 104 6.93 -12.45 -16.19
N GLN A 105 5.74 -11.84 -16.17
CA GLN A 105 5.59 -10.44 -16.60
C GLN A 105 6.27 -9.48 -15.62
N LEU A 106 6.06 -9.63 -14.31
CA LEU A 106 6.72 -8.80 -13.32
C LEU A 106 8.25 -8.89 -13.40
N GLU A 107 8.80 -10.09 -13.57
CA GLU A 107 10.23 -10.31 -13.77
C GLU A 107 10.74 -9.64 -15.06
N ARG A 108 9.99 -9.73 -16.17
CA ARG A 108 10.31 -9.02 -17.43
C ARG A 108 10.30 -7.49 -17.27
N LEU A 109 9.44 -6.95 -16.41
CA LEU A 109 9.47 -5.52 -16.07
C LEU A 109 10.71 -5.15 -15.24
N GLY A 110 11.37 -6.14 -14.64
CA GLY A 110 12.54 -5.99 -13.78
C GLY A 110 12.26 -6.13 -12.28
N ALA A 111 11.06 -6.58 -11.89
CA ALA A 111 10.75 -6.81 -10.48
C ALA A 111 11.50 -8.03 -9.96
N VAL A 112 12.21 -7.88 -8.84
CA VAL A 112 12.91 -8.99 -8.19
C VAL A 112 11.96 -9.62 -7.18
N LEU A 113 11.35 -10.75 -7.56
CA LEU A 113 10.44 -11.50 -6.70
C LEU A 113 11.22 -12.46 -5.80
N ASN A 114 10.89 -12.51 -4.51
CA ASN A 114 11.49 -13.49 -3.61
C ASN A 114 10.83 -14.87 -3.82
N ALA A 115 11.63 -15.89 -4.11
CA ALA A 115 11.15 -17.25 -4.27
C ALA A 115 10.66 -17.89 -2.95
N ARG A 116 11.15 -17.41 -1.80
CA ARG A 116 10.79 -17.89 -0.45
C ARG A 116 10.58 -16.70 0.49
N PRO A 117 9.50 -15.91 0.30
CA PRO A 117 9.25 -14.75 1.12
C PRO A 117 8.86 -15.17 2.54
N ARG A 118 9.38 -14.45 3.55
CA ARG A 118 9.00 -14.63 4.96
C ARG A 118 7.57 -14.15 5.27
N ARG A 119 6.98 -13.38 4.36
CA ARG A 119 5.60 -12.85 4.40
C ARG A 119 4.81 -13.40 3.22
N LYS A 120 3.51 -13.09 3.14
CA LYS A 120 2.67 -13.47 2.00
C LYS A 120 3.33 -13.01 0.68
N PRO A 121 3.51 -13.91 -0.32
CA PRO A 121 4.08 -13.53 -1.62
C PRO A 121 3.26 -12.45 -2.33
N CYS A 122 1.94 -12.50 -2.19
CA CYS A 122 0.98 -11.56 -2.73
C CYS A 122 -0.21 -11.48 -1.76
N CYS A 123 -0.84 -10.32 -1.63
CA CYS A 123 -2.15 -10.22 -0.98
C CYS A 123 -2.95 -9.01 -1.51
N PRO A 124 -4.29 -9.10 -1.51
CA PRO A 124 -5.16 -7.96 -1.74
C PRO A 124 -5.12 -7.05 -0.50
N CYS A 125 -4.38 -5.95 -0.58
CA CYS A 125 -4.33 -4.98 0.52
C CYS A 125 -5.40 -3.91 0.30
N LEU A 126 -6.23 -3.67 1.31
CA LEU A 126 -7.38 -2.76 1.18
C LEU A 126 -6.92 -1.30 1.26
N ASP A 127 -7.25 -0.54 0.22
CA ASP A 127 -7.02 0.90 0.19
C ASP A 127 -8.07 1.62 1.05
N TRP A 128 -7.64 2.43 2.01
CA TRP A 128 -8.56 3.16 2.87
C TRP A 128 -9.23 4.36 2.19
N SER A 129 -8.61 4.97 1.17
CA SER A 129 -9.20 6.11 0.45
C SER A 129 -10.09 5.66 -0.70
N GLU A 130 -9.68 4.61 -1.42
CA GLU A 130 -10.39 4.10 -2.59
C GLU A 130 -11.35 2.95 -2.26
N ARG A 131 -11.24 2.36 -1.06
CA ARG A 131 -12.08 1.23 -0.60
C ARG A 131 -12.05 0.03 -1.57
N ARG A 132 -10.92 -0.12 -2.27
CA ARG A 132 -10.63 -1.14 -3.29
C ARG A 132 -9.25 -1.73 -3.01
N PHE A 133 -8.95 -2.90 -3.56
CA PHE A 133 -7.68 -3.57 -3.31
C PHE A 133 -6.55 -3.02 -4.18
N HIS A 134 -5.35 -2.97 -3.60
CA HIS A 134 -4.08 -2.79 -4.29
C HIS A 134 -3.12 -3.93 -3.97
N LEU A 135 -2.03 -4.03 -4.74
CA LEU A 135 -1.05 -5.10 -4.58
C LEU A 135 -0.27 -4.94 -3.27
N GLY A 136 -0.46 -5.87 -2.34
CA GLY A 136 0.32 -5.99 -1.11
C GLY A 136 1.26 -7.20 -1.11
N GLY A 137 1.86 -7.47 0.05
CA GLY A 137 2.80 -8.57 0.23
C GLY A 137 4.16 -8.31 -0.42
N ASP A 138 4.90 -9.39 -0.67
CA ASP A 138 6.24 -9.29 -1.25
C ASP A 138 6.22 -8.71 -2.68
N ALA A 139 5.25 -9.13 -3.50
CA ALA A 139 5.04 -8.61 -4.84
C ALA A 139 4.77 -7.11 -4.87
N GLY A 140 3.95 -6.59 -3.95
CA GLY A 140 3.66 -5.15 -3.84
C GLY A 140 4.91 -4.34 -3.53
N SER A 141 5.76 -4.85 -2.63
CA SER A 141 7.03 -4.21 -2.27
C SER A 141 8.06 -4.28 -3.39
N ALA A 142 8.14 -5.42 -4.10
CA ALA A 142 9.01 -5.59 -5.26
C ALA A 142 8.63 -4.61 -6.38
N LEU A 143 7.34 -4.45 -6.66
CA LEU A 143 6.85 -3.49 -7.65
C LEU A 143 7.14 -2.04 -7.26
N MET A 144 6.91 -1.70 -5.99
CA MET A 144 7.25 -0.38 -5.43
C MET A 144 8.75 -0.08 -5.55
N THR A 145 9.59 -1.08 -5.31
CA THR A 145 11.05 -0.98 -5.43
C THR A 145 11.46 -0.77 -6.88
N LEU A 146 10.90 -1.56 -7.80
CA LEU A 146 11.13 -1.41 -9.24
C LEU A 146 10.78 0.00 -9.72
N PHE A 147 9.62 0.53 -9.34
CA PHE A 147 9.18 1.85 -9.81
C PHE A 147 10.13 2.96 -9.34
N GLN A 148 10.64 2.87 -8.11
CA GLN A 148 11.65 3.81 -7.60
C GLN A 148 12.98 3.66 -8.36
N GLN A 149 13.45 2.42 -8.58
CA GLN A 149 14.70 2.15 -9.30
C GLN A 149 14.67 2.63 -10.75
N LYS A 150 13.52 2.53 -11.41
CA LYS A 150 13.32 3.04 -12.77
C LYS A 150 13.09 4.55 -12.84
N GLY A 151 13.00 5.23 -11.69
CA GLY A 151 12.68 6.65 -11.61
C GLY A 151 11.28 6.98 -12.12
N TRP A 152 10.35 6.02 -12.13
CA TRP A 152 8.95 6.23 -12.52
C TRP A 152 8.15 6.91 -11.43
N ILE A 153 8.58 6.76 -10.18
CA ILE A 153 8.02 7.45 -9.04
C ILE A 153 9.10 8.05 -8.16
N THR A 154 8.76 9.13 -7.46
CA THR A 154 9.61 9.79 -6.46
C THR A 154 8.88 9.91 -5.13
N ARG A 155 9.66 10.04 -4.05
CA ARG A 155 9.16 10.15 -2.68
C ARG A 155 9.96 11.19 -1.93
N ALA A 156 9.28 12.01 -1.14
CA ALA A 156 9.93 12.87 -0.16
C ALA A 156 10.18 12.08 1.14
N PRO A 157 11.40 12.07 1.70
CA PRO A 157 11.68 11.45 2.99
C PRO A 157 10.74 11.97 4.08
N GLY A 158 10.18 11.08 4.89
CA GLY A 158 9.22 11.43 5.95
C GLY A 158 7.78 11.64 5.48
N TYR A 159 7.52 11.68 4.17
CA TYR A 159 6.18 11.78 3.60
C TYR A 159 5.74 10.45 2.98
N ARG A 160 4.43 10.21 3.03
CA ARG A 160 3.80 9.04 2.41
C ARG A 160 3.41 9.28 0.96
N GLU A 161 3.33 10.54 0.53
CA GLU A 161 3.01 10.89 -0.84
C GLU A 161 4.03 10.30 -1.82
N VAL A 162 3.52 9.80 -2.93
CA VAL A 162 4.31 9.31 -4.06
C VAL A 162 3.95 10.16 -5.27
N GLN A 163 4.95 10.73 -5.91
CA GLN A 163 4.76 11.47 -7.15
C GLN A 163 5.15 10.60 -8.34
N VAL A 164 4.39 10.71 -9.43
CA VAL A 164 4.70 10.02 -10.68
C VAL A 164 5.46 10.97 -11.59
N THR A 165 6.64 10.56 -12.05
CA THR A 165 7.46 11.33 -12.98
C THR A 165 6.89 11.26 -14.40
N ASP A 166 7.36 12.11 -15.31
CA ASP A 166 6.90 12.05 -16.70
C ASP A 166 7.29 10.76 -17.41
N SER A 167 8.47 10.21 -17.10
CA SER A 167 8.86 8.87 -17.57
C SER A 167 7.96 7.78 -16.97
N GLY A 168 7.54 7.95 -15.71
CA GLY A 168 6.56 7.09 -15.04
C GLY A 168 5.18 7.14 -15.70
N LYS A 169 4.69 8.33 -16.06
CA LYS A 169 3.43 8.50 -16.81
C LYS A 169 3.46 7.71 -18.12
N ALA A 170 4.54 7.85 -18.88
CA ALA A 170 4.72 7.11 -20.14
C ALA A 170 4.82 5.60 -19.92
N ALA A 171 5.54 5.15 -18.89
CA ALA A 171 5.67 3.73 -18.55
C ALA A 171 4.35 3.11 -18.11
N LEU A 172 3.57 3.79 -17.25
CA LEU A 172 2.28 3.33 -16.76
C LEU A 172 1.24 3.22 -17.89
N SER A 173 1.25 4.17 -18.82
CA SER A 173 0.44 4.09 -20.04
C SER A 173 0.81 2.88 -20.88
N ARG A 174 2.11 2.67 -21.15
CA ARG A 174 2.59 1.56 -21.99
C ARG A 174 2.42 0.18 -21.35
N LEU A 175 2.65 0.05 -20.04
CA LEU A 175 2.77 -1.24 -19.36
C LEU A 175 1.46 -1.70 -18.70
N PHE A 176 0.63 -0.75 -18.26
CA PHE A 176 -0.61 -1.03 -17.52
C PHE A 176 -1.84 -0.40 -18.19
N ASN A 177 -1.68 0.21 -19.37
CA ASN A 177 -2.77 0.92 -20.07
C ASN A 177 -3.49 1.96 -19.18
N LEU A 178 -2.71 2.68 -18.34
CA LEU A 178 -3.25 3.67 -17.41
C LEU A 178 -2.96 5.09 -17.88
N LYS A 179 -4.01 5.92 -17.92
CA LYS A 179 -3.86 7.37 -18.07
C LYS A 179 -3.57 7.99 -16.71
N VAL A 180 -2.33 8.39 -16.50
CA VAL A 180 -1.85 9.05 -15.27
C VAL A 180 -2.21 10.54 -15.36
N ARG A 181 -2.86 11.09 -14.33
CA ARG A 181 -3.22 12.51 -14.29
C ARG A 181 -1.96 13.35 -14.00
N GLY A 182 -1.89 14.53 -14.60
CA GLY A 182 -0.85 15.52 -14.37
C GLY A 182 -1.06 16.28 -13.07
#